data_AF-A0A2T9YN41-F1
#
_entry.id   AF-A0A2T9YN41-F1
#
_cell.length_a   1.000
_cell.length_b   1.000
_cell.length_c   1.000
_cell.angle_alpha   90.00
_cell.angle_beta   90.00
_cell.angle_gamma   90.00
#
_symmetry.space_group_name_H-M   'P 1'
#
loop_
_entity.id
_entity.type
_entity.pdbx_description
1 polymer ?
#
loop_
_entity_poly.entity_id
_entity_poly.type
_entity_poly.pdbx_seq_one_letter_code
_entity_poly.pdbx_strand_id
1 'polypeptide(L)'
;MFSANDELNETIKEHLYGISTCKMIELKDGNARALLKLLEGDELLIELSEKYYRIIEIKNSNNPNLFKLNYNYESLTALLRDSSMKFQDQMYKELVSKLEKFA
;
A
#
# COMPACT_ATOMS: atom_id res chain seq x y z
N MET A 1 -13.24 12.15 15.21
CA MET A 1 -13.12 11.78 13.77
C MET A 1 -11.64 11.64 13.51
N PHE A 2 -11.15 10.46 13.11
CA PHE A 2 -9.73 10.29 12.77
C PHE A 2 -9.41 11.09 11.51
N SER A 3 -8.23 11.70 11.43
CA SER A 3 -7.82 12.36 10.18
C SER A 3 -7.49 11.28 9.14
N ALA A 4 -7.69 11.56 7.85
CA ALA A 4 -7.33 10.62 6.78
C ALA A 4 -5.85 10.21 6.85
N ASN A 5 -4.97 11.09 7.36
CA ASN A 5 -3.56 10.78 7.57
C ASN A 5 -3.35 9.74 8.67
N ASP A 6 -4.07 9.85 9.79
CA ASP A 6 -4.00 8.87 10.87
C ASP A 6 -4.52 7.51 10.39
N GLU A 7 -5.65 7.50 9.67
CA GLU A 7 -6.22 6.27 9.10
C GLU A 7 -5.26 5.59 8.12
N LEU A 8 -4.67 6.36 7.19
CA LEU A 8 -3.69 5.84 6.25
C LEU A 8 -2.45 5.31 6.97
N ASN A 9 -1.94 6.03 7.97
CA ASN A 9 -0.76 5.63 8.73
C ASN A 9 -0.98 4.34 9.53
N GLU A 10 -2.11 4.22 10.24
CA GLU A 10 -2.45 2.99 10.96
C GLU A 10 -2.63 1.82 10.00
N THR A 11 -3.32 2.02 8.88
CA THR A 11 -3.49 0.97 7.87
C THR A 11 -2.13 0.51 7.31
N ILE A 12 -1.21 1.43 7.02
CA ILE A 12 0.12 1.06 6.51
C ILE A 12 0.92 0.25 7.54
N LYS A 13 0.80 0.57 8.84
CA LYS A 13 1.49 -0.18 9.90
C LYS A 13 1.10 -1.67 9.93
N GLU A 14 -0.16 -1.98 9.65
CA GLU A 14 -0.65 -3.36 9.56
C GLU A 14 -0.05 -4.13 8.36
N HIS A 15 0.52 -3.43 7.39
CA HIS A 15 1.00 -3.98 6.12
C HIS A 15 2.53 -3.89 5.96
N LEU A 16 3.27 -3.54 7.01
CA LEU A 16 4.73 -3.39 6.97
C LEU A 16 5.46 -4.68 6.56
N TYR A 17 4.85 -5.86 6.73
CA TYR A 17 5.42 -7.14 6.29
C TYR A 17 5.68 -7.22 4.78
N GLY A 18 4.98 -6.40 3.97
CA GLY A 18 5.15 -6.36 2.52
C GLY A 18 5.64 -5.01 1.99
N ILE A 19 6.07 -4.10 2.86
CA ILE A 19 6.56 -2.75 2.53
C ILE A 19 7.96 -2.59 3.09
N SER A 20 8.93 -2.17 2.27
CA SER A 20 10.30 -1.91 2.70
C SER A 20 10.42 -0.61 3.48
N THR A 21 9.86 0.48 2.96
CA THR A 21 9.86 1.80 3.63
C THR A 21 8.58 2.57 3.30
N CYS A 22 8.13 3.41 4.23
CA CYS A 22 6.99 4.31 4.02
C CYS A 22 7.39 5.74 4.39
N LYS A 23 6.93 6.72 3.61
CA LYS A 23 6.99 8.14 3.94
C LYS A 23 5.62 8.78 3.74
N MET A 24 5.01 9.25 4.83
CA MET A 24 3.77 10.04 4.79
C MET A 24 4.01 11.41 4.14
N ILE A 25 3.03 11.90 3.39
CA ILE A 25 3.05 13.22 2.75
C ILE A 25 1.86 14.01 3.27
N GLU A 26 2.15 15.08 4.01
CA GLU A 26 1.13 15.99 4.51
C GLU A 26 0.56 16.84 3.37
N LEU A 27 -0.75 16.77 3.17
CA LEU A 27 -1.49 17.64 2.27
C LEU A 27 -2.40 18.58 3.04
N LYS A 28 -2.66 19.75 2.47
CA LYS A 28 -3.58 20.76 3.03
C LYS A 28 -5.05 20.54 2.64
N ASP A 29 -5.33 19.59 1.77
CA ASP A 29 -6.63 19.40 1.09
C ASP A 29 -7.51 18.32 1.74
N GLY A 30 -7.11 17.76 2.89
CA GLY A 30 -7.87 16.75 3.62
C GLY A 30 -7.70 15.32 3.10
N ASN A 31 -7.01 15.12 1.97
CA ASN A 31 -6.57 13.80 1.52
C ASN A 31 -5.29 13.38 2.24
N ALA A 32 -5.03 12.08 2.29
CA ALA A 32 -3.79 11.54 2.84
C ALA A 32 -2.98 10.86 1.75
N ARG A 33 -1.67 11.14 1.71
CA ARG A 33 -0.75 10.51 0.76
C ARG A 33 0.40 9.82 1.46
N ALA A 34 0.88 8.75 0.85
CA ALA A 34 2.07 8.05 1.29
C ALA A 34 2.89 7.59 0.09
N LEU A 35 4.21 7.73 0.20
CA LEU A 35 5.16 7.08 -0.69
C LEU A 35 5.59 5.75 -0.06
N LEU A 36 5.26 4.66 -0.73
CA LEU A 36 5.61 3.29 -0.33
C LEU A 36 6.73 2.77 -1.20
N LYS A 37 7.74 2.16 -0.59
CA LYS A 37 8.74 1.34 -1.29
C LYS A 37 8.43 -0.11 -1.04
N LEU A 38 8.15 -0.85 -2.11
CA LEU A 38 7.84 -2.26 -2.08
C LEU A 38 9.10 -3.11 -1.90
N LEU A 39 8.93 -4.37 -1.47
CA LEU A 39 10.04 -5.30 -1.26
C LEU A 39 10.76 -5.70 -2.56
N GLU A 40 10.13 -5.54 -3.72
CA GLU A 40 10.79 -5.75 -5.02
C GLU A 40 11.52 -4.51 -5.55
N GLY A 41 11.49 -3.39 -4.82
CA GLY A 41 12.24 -2.17 -5.12
C GLY A 41 11.44 -1.08 -5.82
N ASP A 42 10.21 -1.38 -6.24
CA ASP A 42 9.28 -0.43 -6.84
C ASP A 42 8.77 0.59 -5.81
N GLU A 43 8.50 1.82 -6.25
CA GLU A 43 7.94 2.88 -5.41
C GLU A 43 6.52 3.22 -5.88
N LEU A 44 5.58 3.33 -4.94
CA LEU A 44 4.19 3.70 -5.17
C LEU A 44 3.87 4.98 -4.41
N LEU A 45 3.43 6.03 -5.11
CA LEU A 45 2.73 7.13 -4.47
C LEU A 45 1.25 6.78 -4.41
N ILE A 46 0.73 6.58 -3.21
CA ILE A 46 -0.68 6.27 -2.99
C ILE A 46 -1.39 7.44 -2.32
N GLU A 47 -2.70 7.48 -2.51
CA GLU A 47 -3.59 8.41 -1.82
C GLU A 47 -4.80 7.66 -1.26
N LEU A 48 -5.18 8.03 -0.04
CA LEU A 48 -6.49 7.77 0.53
C LEU A 48 -7.35 9.03 0.37
N SER A 49 -8.42 8.91 -0.43
CA SER A 49 -9.42 9.96 -0.63
C SER A 49 -10.79 9.40 -0.30
N GLU A 50 -11.50 10.08 0.60
CA GLU A 50 -12.80 9.67 1.15
C GLU A 50 -12.82 8.24 1.73
N LYS A 51 -12.97 7.22 0.88
CA LYS A 51 -13.08 5.79 1.24
C LYS A 51 -12.38 4.84 0.26
N TYR A 52 -11.54 5.35 -0.63
CA TYR A 52 -10.84 4.53 -1.60
C TYR A 52 -9.35 4.86 -1.63
N TYR A 53 -8.57 3.83 -1.93
CA TYR A 53 -7.14 3.95 -2.16
C TYR A 53 -6.89 4.05 -3.65
N ARG A 54 -5.97 4.92 -4.05
CA ARG A 54 -5.56 5.04 -5.45
C ARG A 54 -4.06 5.16 -5.56
N ILE A 55 -3.54 4.68 -6.68
CA ILE A 55 -2.14 4.89 -7.05
C ILE A 55 -2.07 6.16 -7.89
N ILE A 56 -1.33 7.14 -7.40
CA ILE A 56 -1.06 8.41 -8.07
C ILE A 56 0.13 8.27 -9.02
N GLU A 57 1.17 7.56 -8.58
CA GLU A 57 2.40 7.39 -9.34
C GLU A 57 3.02 6.03 -9.03
N ILE A 58 3.63 5.41 -10.06
CA ILE A 58 4.45 4.21 -9.92
C ILE A 58 5.81 4.52 -10.50
N LYS A 59 6.85 4.25 -9.73
CA LYS A 59 8.23 4.25 -10.20
C LYS A 59 8.74 2.82 -10.13
N ASN A 60 8.66 2.13 -11.26
CA ASN A 60 9.16 0.77 -11.36
C ASN A 60 10.68 0.78 -11.51
N SER A 61 11.34 -0.05 -10.73
CA SER A 61 12.79 -0.24 -10.71
C SER A 61 13.35 -0.74 -12.05
N ASN A 62 12.56 -1.51 -12.81
CA ASN A 62 12.92 -2.07 -14.11
C ASN A 62 12.39 -1.25 -15.30
N ASN A 63 11.34 -0.45 -15.12
CA ASN A 63 10.77 0.35 -16.21
C ASN A 63 10.11 1.65 -15.72
N PRO A 64 10.86 2.76 -15.62
CA PRO A 64 10.43 3.99 -14.93
C PRO A 64 9.25 4.73 -15.57
N ASN A 65 8.81 4.32 -16.77
CA ASN A 65 7.72 4.98 -17.52
C ASN A 65 6.36 4.27 -17.41
N LEU A 66 6.18 3.33 -16.46
CA LEU A 66 4.93 2.60 -16.31
C LEU A 66 3.90 3.41 -15.52
N PHE A 67 3.10 4.23 -16.21
CA PHE A 67 1.95 4.93 -15.61
C PHE A 67 0.72 4.01 -15.62
N LYS A 68 0.32 3.47 -14.45
CA LYS A 68 -1.02 2.85 -14.29
C LYS A 68 -1.99 3.92 -13.78
N LEU A 69 -3.00 4.21 -14.59
CA LEU A 69 -4.08 5.18 -14.34
C LEU A 69 -5.07 4.69 -13.29
N ASN A 70 -5.26 5.49 -12.22
CA ASN A 70 -6.51 5.72 -11.46
C ASN A 70 -7.48 4.54 -11.29
N TYR A 71 -7.02 3.41 -10.76
CA TYR A 71 -7.93 2.43 -10.17
C TYR A 71 -8.23 2.81 -8.73
N ASN A 72 -9.51 2.85 -8.38
CA ASN A 72 -9.98 2.98 -7.01
C ASN A 72 -10.05 1.59 -6.40
N TYR A 73 -9.25 1.36 -5.36
CA TYR A 73 -9.25 0.15 -4.56
C TYR A 73 -10.06 0.37 -3.29
N GLU A 74 -10.83 -0.64 -2.90
CA GLU A 74 -11.65 -0.63 -1.70
C GLU A 74 -10.82 -0.71 -0.41
N SER A 75 -9.56 -1.14 -0.49
CA SER A 75 -8.66 -1.26 0.65
C SER A 75 -7.19 -1.16 0.24
N LEU A 76 -6.32 -0.82 1.19
CA LEU A 76 -4.87 -0.86 0.98
C LEU A 76 -4.39 -2.28 0.66
N THR A 77 -4.98 -3.30 1.29
CA THR A 77 -4.67 -4.71 1.01
C THR A 77 -4.91 -5.06 -0.45
N ALA A 78 -6.05 -4.64 -1.01
CA ALA A 78 -6.38 -4.88 -2.42
C ALA A 78 -5.38 -4.18 -3.36
N LEU A 79 -5.03 -2.93 -3.05
CA LEU A 79 -4.04 -2.16 -3.80
C LEU A 79 -2.67 -2.85 -3.78
N LEU A 80 -2.17 -3.22 -2.60
CA LEU A 80 -0.85 -3.85 -2.45
C LEU A 80 -0.80 -5.24 -3.07
N ARG A 81 -1.89 -6.00 -3.00
CA ARG A 81 -2.00 -7.32 -3.64
C ARG A 81 -1.94 -7.24 -5.16
N ASP A 82 -2.56 -6.23 -5.80
CA ASP A 82 -2.45 -6.03 -7.25
C ASP A 82 -1.05 -5.52 -7.66
N SER A 83 -0.42 -4.74 -6.78
CA SER A 83 0.78 -3.98 -7.11
C SER A 83 2.09 -4.68 -6.75
N SER A 84 2.07 -5.70 -5.89
CA SER A 84 3.28 -6.33 -5.37
C SER A 84 3.15 -7.85 -5.22
N MET A 85 3.93 -8.59 -6.01
CA MET A 85 4.00 -10.05 -5.90
C MET A 85 4.60 -10.48 -4.57
N LYS A 86 5.65 -9.78 -4.10
CA LYS A 86 6.24 -10.09 -2.79
C LYS A 86 5.27 -9.83 -1.64
N PHE A 87 4.45 -8.79 -1.72
CA PHE A 87 3.39 -8.57 -0.73
C PHE A 87 2.41 -9.76 -0.70
N GLN A 88 1.95 -10.21 -1.88
CA GLN A 88 1.05 -11.35 -2.00
C GLN A 88 1.64 -12.61 -1.37
N ASP A 89 2.91 -12.91 -1.63
CA ASP A 89 3.61 -14.05 -1.04
C ASP A 89 3.68 -13.97 0.50
N GLN A 90 3.99 -12.79 1.05
CA GLN A 90 4.07 -12.61 2.50
C GLN A 90 2.70 -12.75 3.16
N MET A 91 1.65 -12.16 2.55
CA MET A 91 0.28 -12.29 3.01
C MET A 91 -0.15 -13.75 3.11
N TYR A 92 0.16 -14.58 2.10
CA TYR A 92 -0.14 -16.01 2.14
C TYR A 92 0.67 -16.77 3.20
N LYS A 93 1.96 -16.45 3.37
CA LYS A 93 2.78 -17.06 4.43
C LYS A 93 2.24 -16.76 5.82
N GLU A 94 1.82 -15.53 6.08
CA GLU A 94 1.18 -15.17 7.35
C GLU A 94 -0.14 -15.91 7.56
N LEU A 95 -0.96 -16.03 6.51
CA LEU A 95 -2.23 -16.76 6.58
C LEU A 95 -1.99 -18.24 6.91
N VAL A 96 -1.09 -18.90 6.19
CA VAL A 96 -0.74 -20.31 6.42
C VAL A 96 -0.20 -20.50 7.84
N SER A 97 0.75 -19.68 8.28
CA SER A 97 1.31 -19.78 9.64
C SER A 97 0.26 -19.60 10.73
N LYS A 98 -0.74 -18.73 10.51
CA LYS A 98 -1.86 -18.59 11.44
C LYS A 98 -2.73 -19.84 11.46
N LEU A 99 -3.03 -20.43 10.31
CA LEU A 99 -3.84 -21.65 10.21
C LEU A 99 -3.14 -22.87 10.84
N GLU A 100 -1.83 -23.02 10.65
CA GLU A 100 -1.04 -24.10 11.27
C GLU A 100 -1.04 -24.06 12.79
N LYS A 101 -1.26 -22.89 13.42
CA LYS A 101 -1.38 -22.78 14.88
C LYS A 101 -2.69 -23.35 15.43
N PHE A 102 -3.68 -23.61 14.57
CA PHE A 102 -4.97 -24.18 14.93
C PHE A 102 -5.14 -25.64 14.46
N ALA A 103 -4.14 -26.19 13.76
CA ALA A 103 -4.09 -27.59 13.32
C ALA A 103 -3.35 -28.45 14.35
#